data_AF-A0A6B3LZ98-F1
#
_entry.id   AF-A0A6B3LZ98-F1
#
_cell.length_a   1.000
_cell.length_b   1.000
_cell.length_c   1.000
_cell.angle_alpha   90.00
_cell.angle_beta   90.00
_cell.angle_gamma   90.00
#
_symmetry.space_group_name_H-M   'P 1'
#
loop_
_entity.id
_entity.type
_entity.pdbx_description
1 polymer ?
#
loop_
_entity_poly.entity_id
_entity_poly.type
_entity_poly.pdbx_seq_one_letter_code
_entity_poly.pdbx_strand_id
1 'polypeptide(L)' 'MTYRLITSPQNHRRPWRIVRTLPNCQHHTIARFFNRQDAEDHLRMLHRFMPKAVFEIVFEPPEQTSIRCQPNP' A
#
# COMPACT_ATOMS: atom_id res chain seq x y z
N MET A 1 20.52 -26.34 -1.08
CA MET A 1 19.85 -26.07 -2.37
C MET A 1 19.13 -24.73 -2.26
N THR A 2 19.63 -23.77 -3.02
CA THR A 2 19.44 -22.33 -2.80
C THR A 2 18.03 -21.91 -3.23
N TYR A 3 17.17 -21.66 -2.25
CA TYR A 3 15.90 -20.98 -2.51
C TYR A 3 16.22 -19.55 -2.97
N ARG A 4 15.87 -19.19 -4.21
CA ARG A 4 15.79 -17.78 -4.59
C ARG A 4 14.39 -17.31 -4.20
N LEU A 5 14.28 -16.75 -3.00
CA LEU A 5 13.15 -15.92 -2.64
C LEU A 5 13.21 -14.68 -3.56
N ILE A 6 12.40 -14.68 -4.62
CA ILE A 6 12.05 -13.42 -5.29
C ILE A 6 10.85 -12.85 -4.52
N THR A 7 11.07 -12.55 -3.24
CA THR A 7 10.18 -11.68 -2.50
C THR A 7 10.92 -10.37 -2.40
N SER A 8 10.58 -9.44 -3.31
CA SER A 8 11.05 -8.06 -3.25
C SER A 8 10.92 -7.58 -1.81
N PRO A 9 12.04 -7.26 -1.14
CA PRO A 9 12.04 -7.13 0.30
C PRO A 9 11.54 -5.73 0.69
N GLN A 10 11.10 -5.59 1.94
CA GLN A 10 11.09 -4.33 2.68
C GLN A 10 9.90 -3.36 2.53
N ASN A 11 8.66 -3.78 2.79
CA ASN A 11 7.69 -2.79 3.33
C ASN A 11 6.58 -3.32 4.24
N HIS A 12 6.85 -4.38 5.00
CA HIS A 12 5.90 -4.93 5.99
C HIS A 12 5.56 -3.99 7.15
N ARG A 13 6.21 -2.82 7.21
CA ARG A 13 6.11 -1.91 8.35
C ARG A 13 5.07 -0.82 8.15
N ARG A 14 4.60 -0.56 6.93
CA ARG A 14 3.69 0.57 6.63
C ARG A 14 2.46 0.09 5.89
N PRO A 15 1.49 -0.51 6.60
CA PRO A 15 0.33 -1.12 5.96
C PRO A 15 -0.65 -0.06 5.45
N TRP A 16 -0.54 1.20 5.90
CA TRP A 16 -1.38 2.28 5.40
C TRP A 16 -0.70 2.97 4.23
N ARG A 17 -1.40 3.13 3.11
CA ARG A 17 -0.92 3.91 1.97
C ARG A 17 -1.99 4.87 1.48
N ILE A 18 -1.56 6.03 0.99
CA ILE A 18 -2.43 6.99 0.30
C ILE A 18 -2.24 6.78 -1.19
N VAL A 19 -3.33 6.48 -1.88
CA VAL A 19 -3.37 6.41 -3.35
C VAL A 19 -4.18 7.57 -3.89
N ARG A 20 -3.69 8.17 -4.96
CA ARG A 20 -4.41 9.17 -5.74
C ARG A 20 -5.03 8.50 -6.95
N THR A 21 -6.32 8.71 -7.13
CA THR A 21 -7.06 8.22 -8.29
C THR A 21 -7.07 9.34 -9.35
N LEU A 22 -6.52 9.03 -10.52
CA LEU A 22 -6.46 9.94 -11.66
C LEU A 22 -7.63 9.67 -12.61
N PRO A 23 -8.11 10.69 -13.35
CA PRO A 23 -9.24 10.56 -14.27
C PRO A 23 -8.97 9.62 -15.47
N ASN A 24 -7.73 9.16 -15.65
CA ASN A 24 -7.32 8.20 -16.65
C ASN A 24 -7.39 6.74 -16.13
N CYS A 25 -8.19 6.47 -15.10
CA CYS A 25 -8.27 5.16 -14.44
C CYS A 25 -6.93 4.63 -13.93
N GLN A 26 -5.99 5.51 -13.59
CA GLN A 26 -4.72 5.14 -12.97
C GLN A 26 -4.72 5.48 -11.49
N HIS A 27 -4.07 4.62 -10.71
CA HIS A 27 -3.87 4.82 -9.28
C HIS A 27 -2.39 5.06 -9.02
N HIS A 28 -2.07 6.17 -8.36
CA HIS A 28 -0.69 6.51 -8.01
C HIS A 28 -0.52 6.50 -6.50
N THR A 29 0.42 5.70 -5.99
CA THR A 29 0.73 5.68 -4.55
C THR A 29 1.57 6.90 -4.19
N ILE A 30 1.02 7.79 -3.37
CA ILE A 30 1.69 9.03 -2.96
C ILE A 30 2.66 8.75 -1.82
N ALA A 31 2.21 8.05 -0.78
CA ALA A 31 2.98 7.82 0.43
C ALA A 31 2.49 6.59 1.21
N ARG A 32 3.35 6.05 2.06
CA ARG A 32 3.07 4.93 2.98
C ARG A 32 3.36 5.33 4.43
N PHE A 33 2.47 4.93 5.33
CA PHE A 33 2.42 5.28 6.74
C PHE A 33 2.29 4.05 7.64
N PHE A 34 2.82 4.18 8.85
CA PHE A 34 2.68 3.17 9.90
C PHE A 34 1.30 3.22 10.57
N ASN A 35 0.81 4.43 10.79
CA ASN A 35 -0.45 4.69 11.48
C ASN A 35 -1.47 5.26 10.51
N ARG A 36 -2.75 4.97 10.79
CA ARG A 36 -3.86 5.56 10.06
C ARG A 36 -3.94 7.09 10.26
N GLN A 37 -3.70 7.55 11.48
CA GLN A 37 -3.82 8.98 11.84
C GLN A 37 -2.86 9.86 11.02
N ASP A 38 -1.62 9.43 10.85
CA ASP A 38 -0.63 10.14 10.01
C ASP A 38 -1.06 10.18 8.54
N ALA A 39 -1.65 9.09 8.04
CA ALA A 39 -2.19 9.04 6.68
C ALA A 39 -3.38 9.99 6.51
N GLU A 40 -4.28 10.08 7.51
CA GLU A 40 -5.42 10.99 7.48
C GLU A 40 -5.01 12.46 7.55
N ASP A 41 -4.03 12.80 8.40
CA ASP A 41 -3.49 14.16 8.47
C ASP A 41 -2.84 14.58 7.15
N HIS A 42 -2.04 13.69 6.56
CA HIS A 42 -1.43 13.93 5.26
C HIS A 42 -2.48 14.06 4.14
N LEU A 43 -3.54 13.24 4.16
CA LEU A 43 -4.66 13.35 3.23
C LEU A 43 -5.39 14.69 3.36
N ARG A 44 -5.60 15.19 4.58
CA ARG A 44 -6.19 16.54 4.80
C ARG A 44 -5.35 17.63 4.17
N MET A 45 -4.02 17.56 4.33
CA MET A 45 -3.11 18.49 3.64
C MET A 45 -3.27 18.39 2.12
N LEU A 46 -3.24 17.18 1.57
CA LEU A 46 -3.40 16.95 0.13
C LEU A 46 -4.73 17.49 -0.42
N HIS A 47 -5.83 17.30 0.31
CA HIS A 47 -7.12 17.89 -0.05
C HIS A 47 -7.11 19.41 -0.06
N ARG A 48 -6.36 20.05 0.84
CA ARG A 48 -6.22 21.50 0.86
C ARG A 48 -5.44 22.03 -0.34
N PHE A 49 -4.40 21.31 -0.77
CA PHE A 49 -3.62 21.69 -1.96
C PHE A 49 -4.32 21.34 -3.27
N MET A 50 -5.07 20.24 -3.30
CA MET A 50 -5.73 19.71 -4.50
C MET A 50 -7.14 19.23 -4.18
N PRO A 51 -8.11 20.13 -3.97
CA PRO A 51 -9.47 19.76 -3.59
C PRO A 51 -10.21 18.99 -4.69
N LYS A 52 -9.76 19.11 -5.94
CA LYS A 52 -10.33 18.39 -7.11
C LYS A 52 -9.75 16.98 -7.29
N ALA A 53 -8.68 16.63 -6.57
CA ALA A 53 -8.06 15.31 -6.69
C ALA A 53 -8.74 14.34 -5.71
N VAL A 54 -8.94 13.10 -6.17
CA VAL A 54 -9.49 12.02 -5.35
C VAL A 54 -8.32 11.29 -4.71
N PHE A 55 -8.30 11.28 -3.38
CA PHE A 55 -7.33 10.56 -2.57
C PHE A 55 -8.04 9.50 -1.74
N GLU A 56 -7.44 8.31 -1.68
CA GLU A 56 -7.99 7.17 -0.96
C GLU A 56 -6.91 6.58 -0.05
N ILE A 57 -7.31 6.21 1.17
CA ILE A 57 -6.43 5.51 2.12
C ILE A 57 -6.70 4.02 1.99
N VAL A 58 -5.67 3.27 1.61
CA VAL A 58 -5.74 1.82 1.44
C VAL A 58 -4.90 1.17 2.54
N PHE A 59 -5.51 0.20 3.23
CA PHE A 59 -4.80 -0.68 4.13
C PHE A 59 -4.39 -1.94 3.37
N GLU A 60 -3.09 -2.13 3.22
CA GLU A 60 -2.47 -3.32 2.65
C GLU A 60 -1.84 -4.12 3.79
N PRO A 61 -2.52 -5.17 4.30
CA PRO A 61 -1.90 -6.04 5.28
C PRO A 61 -0.67 -6.72 4.65
N PRO A 62 0.38 -7.02 5.44
CA PRO A 62 1.45 -7.87 4.96
C PRO A 62 0.81 -9.17 4.47
N GLU A 63 1.08 -9.54 3.22
CA GLU A 63 0.50 -10.72 2.58
C GLU A 63 0.65 -11.89 3.54
N GLN A 64 -0.46 -12.34 4.14
CA GLN A 64 -0.46 -13.51 4.98
C GLN A 64 -0.28 -14.65 4.00
N THR A 65 0.99 -15.02 3.76
CA THR A 65 1.39 -16.12 2.90
C THR A 65 0.55 -17.31 3.32
N SER A 66 -0.50 -17.59 2.57
CA SER A 66 -1.26 -18.80 2.74
C SER A 66 -0.27 -19.90 2.42
N ILE A 67 0.13 -20.65 3.45
CA ILE A 67 1.00 -21.81 3.29
C ILE A 67 0.21 -22.75 2.38
N ARG A 68 0.49 -22.66 1.08
CA ARG A 68 -0.08 -23.58 0.11
C ARG A 68 0.70 -24.87 0.31
N CYS A 69 0.15 -25.75 1.13
CA CYS A 69 0.60 -27.14 1.21
C CYS A 69 0.36 -27.78 -0.16
N GLN A 70 1.32 -27.64 -1.06
CA GLN A 70 1.41 -28.53 -2.21
C GLN A 70 2.08 -29.82 -1.72
N PRO A 71 1.41 -30.98 -1.82
CA PRO A 71 2.07 -32.25 -1.54
C PRO A 71 3.13 -32.49 -2.63
N ASN A 72 4.36 -32.75 -2.20
CA ASN A 72 5.48 -33.06 -3.09
C ASN A 72 5.28 -34.47 -3.69
N PRO A 73 5.49 -34.69 -5.00
CA PRO A 73 5.58 -36.05 -5.56
C PRO A 73 6.79 -36.83 -5.02
#